data_AF-A0A9D6XKB4-F1
#
_entry.id   AF-A0A9D6XKB4-F1
#
_cell.length_a   1.000
_cell.length_b   1.000
_cell.length_c   1.000
_cell.angle_alpha   90.00
_cell.angle_beta   90.00
_cell.angle_gamma   90.00
#
_symmetry.space_group_name_H-M   'P 1'
#
loop_
_entity.id
_entity.type
_entity.pdbx_description
1 polymer ?
#
loop_
_entity_poly.entity_id
_entity_poly.type
_entity_poly.pdbx_seq_one_letter_code
_entity_poly.pdbx_strand_id
1 'polypeptide(L)'
;MNLPFFNKKPPKIKPVAASEATAGAPTSVTDLIAPEVIEVDFDYLKVSNTYYQTLFIAGYPRFVSANWLSPIIDFDSSADIAMYIYPVESKDILSNLKRKIAEMEATIESDIKRGRVIDPSVQVALDDALNLQEELAKGAERFFQFGLYLTISATTLEQLSEISKEIQSTLASLLLTAKKATLQMEDGFKTTQPLCLDKLLITRNMDTTSLSTTFPFTSSELTANEGILYGLNEHNESLIIFDRFSLENANEVVLGKAGGGKSYLVKLEALRSLMFGASVIIIDPEEEYQALCDSVGGDYVSFSFSSDTHINPFDLAGTNDDPQENDLQYK
;
A
#
# COMPACT_ATOMS: atom_id res chain seq x y z
N MET A 1 21.05 64.84 22.16
CA MET A 1 21.18 63.52 21.49
C MET A 1 19.92 63.28 20.69
N ASN A 2 20.02 63.26 19.35
CA ASN A 2 18.88 63.08 18.45
C ASN A 2 18.92 61.62 17.96
N LEU A 3 18.07 60.76 18.52
CA LEU A 3 18.03 59.33 18.21
C LEU A 3 17.16 59.09 16.95
N PRO A 4 17.66 58.43 15.89
CA PRO A 4 17.05 58.46 14.56
C PRO A 4 15.91 57.44 14.34
N PHE A 5 15.41 56.79 15.40
CA PHE A 5 14.54 55.62 15.28
C PHE A 5 13.04 55.88 15.47
N PHE A 6 12.64 57.05 15.98
CA PHE A 6 11.22 57.32 16.29
C PHE A 6 10.40 57.99 15.16
N ASN A 7 10.99 58.25 13.98
CA ASN A 7 10.30 58.99 12.90
C ASN A 7 9.92 58.16 11.66
N LYS A 8 10.02 56.82 11.72
CA LYS A 8 9.49 55.96 10.65
C LYS A 8 8.02 55.65 10.95
N LYS A 9 7.11 56.32 10.23
CA LYS A 9 5.70 55.90 10.16
C LYS A 9 5.64 54.40 9.87
N PRO A 10 4.79 53.61 10.55
CA PRO A 10 4.60 52.21 10.21
C PRO A 10 4.23 52.12 8.71
N PRO A 11 4.72 51.11 7.99
CA PRO A 11 4.35 50.93 6.59
C PRO A 11 2.83 50.87 6.53
N LYS A 12 2.21 51.76 5.75
CA LYS A 12 0.79 51.65 5.45
C LYS A 12 0.60 50.28 4.79
N ILE A 13 -0.03 49.36 5.51
CA ILE A 13 -0.57 48.14 4.91
C ILE A 13 -1.58 48.66 3.89
N LYS A 14 -1.20 48.62 2.61
CA LYS A 14 -2.19 48.79 1.54
C LYS A 14 -3.17 47.64 1.75
N PRO A 15 -4.49 47.90 1.80
CA PRO A 15 -5.43 46.81 1.60
C PRO A 15 -4.98 46.11 0.32
N VAL A 16 -4.86 44.79 0.35
CA VAL A 16 -4.80 44.03 -0.90
C VAL A 16 -6.03 44.50 -1.66
N ALA A 17 -5.81 45.29 -2.72
CA ALA A 17 -6.90 45.67 -3.58
C ALA A 17 -7.52 44.34 -4.00
N ALA A 18 -8.81 44.14 -3.68
CA ALA A 18 -9.61 43.15 -4.37
C ALA A 18 -9.26 43.35 -5.83
N SER A 19 -8.61 42.34 -6.44
CA SER A 19 -8.10 42.43 -7.79
C SER A 19 -9.21 43.05 -8.62
N GLU A 20 -8.91 44.11 -9.36
CA GLU A 20 -9.81 44.58 -10.39
C GLU A 20 -10.14 43.36 -11.23
N ALA A 21 -11.31 42.78 -10.99
CA ALA A 21 -11.83 41.69 -11.78
C ALA A 21 -12.01 42.32 -13.15
N THR A 22 -11.05 42.08 -14.03
CA THR A 22 -11.07 42.52 -15.41
C THR A 22 -12.28 41.86 -16.04
N ALA A 23 -13.39 42.60 -16.07
CA ALA A 23 -14.59 42.25 -16.81
C ALA A 23 -14.19 42.09 -18.28
N GLY A 24 -13.93 40.85 -18.70
CA GLY A 24 -13.50 40.51 -20.05
C GLY A 24 -12.21 39.69 -20.18
N ALA A 25 -11.52 39.31 -19.10
CA ALA A 25 -10.45 38.30 -19.20
C ALA A 25 -11.08 36.92 -19.49
N PRO A 26 -10.56 36.14 -20.46
CA PRO A 26 -11.04 34.78 -20.68
C PRO A 26 -10.82 33.98 -19.40
N THR A 27 -11.88 33.33 -18.90
CA THR A 27 -11.82 32.40 -17.76
C THR A 27 -10.66 31.44 -17.95
N SER A 28 -9.68 31.50 -17.05
CA SER A 28 -8.55 30.58 -17.11
C SER A 28 -9.01 29.18 -16.70
N VAL A 29 -8.29 28.14 -17.13
CA VAL A 29 -8.57 26.77 -16.67
C VAL A 29 -8.50 26.69 -15.15
N THR A 30 -7.60 27.44 -14.52
CA THR A 30 -7.50 27.56 -13.05
C THR A 30 -8.75 28.13 -12.40
N ASP A 31 -9.42 29.10 -13.03
CA ASP A 31 -10.69 29.64 -12.51
C ASP A 31 -11.84 28.65 -12.66
N LEU A 32 -11.81 27.79 -13.68
CA LEU A 32 -12.84 26.77 -13.92
C LEU A 32 -12.73 25.58 -12.97
N ILE A 33 -11.52 25.23 -12.50
CA ILE A 33 -11.28 24.11 -11.58
C ILE A 33 -11.12 24.54 -10.12
N ALA A 34 -11.07 25.85 -9.85
CA ALA A 34 -10.96 26.36 -8.49
C ALA A 34 -12.20 25.98 -7.68
N PRO A 35 -12.03 25.57 -6.41
CA PRO A 35 -13.17 25.29 -5.56
C PRO A 35 -13.94 26.58 -5.25
N GLU A 36 -15.25 26.46 -5.04
CA GLU A 36 -16.14 27.60 -4.77
C GLU A 36 -15.79 28.30 -3.45
N VAL A 37 -15.47 27.52 -2.41
CA VAL A 37 -15.14 28.02 -1.06
C VAL A 37 -14.08 27.12 -0.43
N ILE A 38 -13.13 27.74 0.28
CA ILE A 38 -12.19 27.06 1.18
C ILE A 38 -12.31 27.72 2.55
N GLU A 39 -12.57 26.93 3.58
CA GLU A 39 -12.53 27.35 4.98
C GLU A 39 -11.37 26.62 5.68
N VAL A 40 -10.49 27.37 6.34
CA VAL A 40 -9.36 26.82 7.09
C VAL A 40 -9.62 27.01 8.58
N ASP A 41 -9.77 25.90 9.29
CA ASP A 41 -9.90 25.86 10.75
C ASP A 41 -8.56 25.35 11.36
N PHE A 42 -8.49 25.28 12.67
CA PHE A 42 -7.30 24.81 13.37
C PHE A 42 -7.05 23.33 13.16
N ASP A 43 -8.11 22.51 13.21
CA ASP A 43 -8.00 21.05 13.17
C ASP A 43 -8.48 20.41 11.86
N TYR A 44 -9.10 21.18 10.97
CA TYR A 44 -9.56 20.69 9.67
C TYR A 44 -9.55 21.80 8.62
N LEU A 45 -9.67 21.39 7.37
CA LEU A 45 -9.84 22.26 6.22
C LEU A 45 -11.11 21.81 5.49
N LYS A 46 -11.96 22.74 5.05
CA LYS A 46 -13.17 22.41 4.29
C LYS A 46 -13.03 22.98 2.88
N VAL A 47 -13.16 22.13 1.88
CA VAL A 47 -13.24 22.53 0.46
C VAL A 47 -14.64 22.20 -0.03
N SER A 48 -15.41 23.22 -0.40
CA SER A 48 -16.81 23.08 -0.77
C SER A 48 -17.62 22.31 0.29
N ASN A 49 -18.01 21.06 0.02
CA ASN A 49 -18.81 20.23 0.94
C ASN A 49 -18.00 19.11 1.63
N THR A 50 -16.68 19.05 1.43
CA THR A 50 -15.83 17.99 1.97
C THR A 50 -14.89 18.55 3.02
N TYR A 51 -14.78 17.84 4.13
CA TYR A 51 -13.86 18.14 5.22
C TYR A 51 -12.61 17.28 5.10
N TYR A 52 -11.46 17.89 5.37
CA TYR A 52 -10.14 17.29 5.28
C TYR A 52 -9.39 17.49 6.59
N GLN A 53 -8.62 16.48 7.00
CA GLN A 53 -7.72 16.60 8.14
C GLN A 53 -6.40 15.90 7.80
N THR A 54 -5.29 16.61 8.00
CA THR A 54 -3.96 16.06 7.76
C THR A 54 -3.31 15.60 9.06
N LEU A 55 -2.81 14.38 9.04
CA LEU A 55 -1.94 13.77 10.03
C LEU A 55 -0.51 13.69 9.50
N PHE A 56 0.47 13.84 10.38
CA PHE A 56 1.87 13.56 10.10
C PHE A 56 2.42 12.57 11.13
N ILE A 57 3.36 11.72 10.70
CA ILE A 57 3.97 10.74 11.59
C ILE A 57 5.16 11.37 12.31
N ALA A 58 4.98 11.59 13.61
CA ALA A 58 5.96 12.22 14.47
C ALA A 58 6.92 11.22 15.10
N GLY A 59 6.54 9.94 15.25
CA GLY A 59 7.36 8.93 15.92
C GLY A 59 7.23 7.58 15.24
N TYR A 60 8.34 6.84 15.20
CA TYR A 60 8.47 5.54 14.56
C TYR A 60 8.98 4.52 15.58
N PRO A 61 8.60 3.23 15.45
CA PRO A 61 9.20 2.17 16.24
C PRO A 61 10.68 2.00 15.90
N ARG A 62 11.42 1.35 16.81
CA ARG A 62 12.84 1.04 16.61
C ARG A 62 13.07 0.04 15.46
N PHE A 63 12.11 -0.84 15.23
CA PHE A 63 12.13 -1.81 14.15
C PHE A 63 10.79 -1.81 13.44
N VAL A 64 10.84 -1.90 12.12
CA VAL A 64 9.67 -2.04 11.25
C VAL A 64 9.82 -3.31 10.44
N SER A 65 8.78 -4.12 10.37
CA SER A 65 8.72 -5.25 9.44
C SER A 65 8.48 -4.75 8.02
N ALA A 66 8.77 -5.57 7.02
CA ALA A 66 8.30 -5.30 5.66
C ALA A 66 6.77 -5.10 5.64
N ASN A 67 6.29 -4.24 4.75
CA ASN A 67 4.86 -3.96 4.55
C ASN A 67 4.10 -3.41 5.78
N TRP A 68 4.79 -2.76 6.73
CA TRP A 68 4.15 -2.24 7.93
C TRP A 68 3.06 -1.19 7.64
N LEU A 69 3.09 -0.57 6.46
CA LEU A 69 2.11 0.44 6.06
C LEU A 69 0.81 -0.17 5.47
N SER A 70 0.76 -1.49 5.19
CA SER A 70 -0.42 -2.16 4.62
C SER A 70 -1.72 -1.81 5.33
N PRO A 71 -1.83 -1.86 6.68
CA PRO A 71 -3.10 -1.58 7.37
C PRO A 71 -3.63 -0.16 7.16
N ILE A 72 -2.78 0.75 6.68
CA ILE A 72 -3.12 2.15 6.40
C ILE A 72 -3.46 2.35 4.92
N ILE A 73 -2.82 1.60 4.02
CA ILE A 73 -3.12 1.60 2.59
C ILE A 73 -4.45 0.89 2.33
N ASP A 74 -4.67 -0.22 3.03
CA ASP A 74 -5.85 -1.08 2.93
C ASP A 74 -7.03 -0.57 3.78
N PHE A 75 -6.89 0.61 4.39
CA PHE A 75 -7.89 1.17 5.29
C PHE A 75 -9.17 1.52 4.53
N ASP A 76 -10.34 1.17 5.06
CA ASP A 76 -11.66 1.33 4.43
C ASP A 76 -12.17 2.80 4.50
N SER A 77 -11.34 3.74 4.05
CA SER A 77 -11.69 5.16 3.92
C SER A 77 -10.75 5.85 2.93
N SER A 78 -11.25 6.88 2.24
CA SER A 78 -10.43 7.67 1.32
C SER A 78 -9.37 8.48 2.07
N ALA A 79 -8.11 8.17 1.83
CA ALA A 79 -6.96 8.87 2.37
C ALA A 79 -5.88 9.10 1.29
N ASP A 80 -5.34 10.32 1.25
CA ASP A 80 -4.17 10.66 0.46
C ASP A 80 -2.92 10.44 1.32
N ILE A 81 -2.00 9.58 0.87
CA ILE A 81 -0.74 9.30 1.56
C ILE A 81 0.41 9.90 0.75
N ALA A 82 1.22 10.74 1.40
CA ALA A 82 2.42 11.31 0.79
C ALA A 82 3.67 10.96 1.58
N MET A 83 4.68 10.48 0.84
CA MET A 83 5.99 10.14 1.34
C MET A 83 7.02 11.06 0.70
N TYR A 84 7.82 11.73 1.51
CA TYR A 84 8.92 12.57 1.07
C TYR A 84 10.24 12.00 1.54
N ILE A 85 11.18 11.84 0.60
CA ILE A 85 12.47 11.22 0.83
C ILE A 85 13.55 12.22 0.39
N TYR A 86 14.30 12.75 1.35
CA TYR A 86 15.40 13.67 1.10
C TYR A 86 16.73 12.97 1.41
N PRO A 87 17.56 12.68 0.40
CA PRO A 87 18.89 12.15 0.65
C PRO A 87 19.75 13.19 1.37
N VAL A 88 20.53 12.72 2.35
CA VAL A 88 21.45 13.57 3.11
C VAL A 88 22.88 13.10 2.88
N GLU A 89 23.83 14.03 2.76
CA GLU A 89 25.23 13.67 2.57
C GLU A 89 25.79 12.96 3.81
N SER A 90 26.35 11.76 3.62
CA SER A 90 26.88 10.93 4.71
C SER A 90 27.94 11.66 5.55
N LYS A 91 28.70 12.59 4.95
CA LYS A 91 29.73 13.36 5.64
C LYS A 91 29.16 14.19 6.80
N ASP A 92 28.03 14.85 6.57
CA ASP A 92 27.41 15.71 7.58
C ASP A 92 26.85 14.87 8.73
N ILE A 93 26.25 13.73 8.41
CA ILE A 93 25.69 12.81 9.42
C ILE A 93 26.78 12.14 10.22
N LEU A 94 27.85 11.64 9.59
CA LEU A 94 28.98 11.05 10.30
C LEU A 94 29.59 12.05 11.29
N SER A 95 29.66 13.34 10.92
CA SER A 95 30.14 14.39 11.81
C SER A 95 29.19 14.63 13.01
N ASN A 96 27.88 14.63 12.77
CA ASN A 96 26.86 14.78 13.81
C ASN A 96 26.79 13.56 14.73
N LEU A 97 26.91 12.36 14.17
CA LEU A 97 26.90 11.09 14.87
C LEU A 97 28.13 10.96 15.76
N LYS A 98 29.31 11.34 15.26
CA LYS A 98 30.54 11.40 16.06
C LYS A 98 30.40 12.33 17.27
N ARG A 99 29.77 13.49 17.09
CA ARG A 99 29.48 14.42 18.20
C ARG A 99 28.53 13.78 19.22
N LYS A 100 27.46 13.11 18.75
CA LYS A 100 26.49 12.45 19.64
C LYS A 100 27.06 11.24 20.38
N ILE A 101 27.88 10.44 19.74
CA ILE A 101 28.63 9.34 20.37
C ILE A 101 29.49 9.89 21.51
N ALA A 102 30.27 10.95 21.27
CA ALA A 102 31.09 11.56 22.32
C ALA A 102 30.27 12.13 23.50
N GLU A 103 29.09 12.72 23.24
CA GLU A 103 28.17 13.17 24.28
C GLU A 103 27.63 12.00 25.13
N MET A 104 27.27 10.87 24.49
CA MET A 104 26.79 9.68 25.19
C MET A 104 27.90 9.00 26.00
N GLU A 105 29.10 8.83 25.43
CA GLU A 105 30.27 8.29 26.13
C GLU A 105 30.63 9.13 27.37
N ALA A 106 30.65 10.46 27.23
CA ALA A 106 30.91 11.37 28.34
C ALA A 106 29.85 11.28 29.44
N THR A 107 28.58 11.03 29.06
CA THR A 107 27.48 10.85 30.01
C THR A 107 27.67 9.57 30.82
N ILE A 108 27.96 8.46 30.15
CA ILE A 108 28.25 7.16 30.78
C ILE A 108 29.48 7.27 31.70
N GLU A 109 30.56 7.90 31.23
CA GLU A 109 31.78 8.08 32.02
C GLU A 109 31.54 8.94 33.28
N SER A 110 30.74 10.02 33.14
CA SER A 110 30.33 10.86 34.26
C SER A 110 29.53 10.08 35.31
N ASP A 111 28.60 9.23 34.89
CA ASP A 111 27.80 8.41 35.81
C ASP A 111 28.65 7.38 36.54
N ILE A 112 29.57 6.71 35.84
CA ILE A 112 30.56 5.80 36.45
C ILE A 112 31.41 6.54 37.49
N LYS A 113 31.97 7.71 37.14
CA LYS A 113 32.79 8.53 38.05
C LYS A 113 32.03 8.98 39.30
N ARG A 114 30.72 9.20 39.17
CA ARG A 114 29.82 9.59 40.28
C ARG A 114 29.27 8.40 41.06
N GLY A 115 29.63 7.16 40.69
CA GLY A 115 29.09 5.94 41.29
C GLY A 115 27.59 5.76 41.06
N ARG A 116 27.03 6.36 40.01
CA ARG A 116 25.62 6.22 39.62
C ARG A 116 25.44 4.99 38.75
N VAL A 117 24.23 4.42 38.79
CA VAL A 117 23.83 3.38 37.84
C VAL A 117 23.73 4.00 36.45
N ILE A 118 24.38 3.39 35.46
CA ILE A 118 24.33 3.82 34.07
C ILE A 118 22.89 3.65 33.58
N ASP A 119 22.35 4.68 32.93
CA ASP A 119 21.05 4.59 32.28
C ASP A 119 21.14 3.60 31.08
N PRO A 120 20.42 2.46 31.12
CA PRO A 120 20.46 1.48 30.04
C PRO A 120 20.04 2.07 28.69
N SER A 121 19.17 3.10 28.67
CA SER A 121 18.72 3.72 27.43
C SER A 121 19.84 4.47 26.69
N VAL A 122 20.76 5.10 27.44
CA VAL A 122 21.92 5.80 26.87
C VAL A 122 22.92 4.79 26.31
N GLN A 123 23.11 3.67 26.99
CA GLN A 123 24.00 2.60 26.53
C GLN A 123 23.48 1.97 25.23
N VAL A 124 22.19 1.65 25.16
CA VAL A 124 21.56 1.12 23.93
C VAL A 124 21.65 2.13 22.78
N ALA A 125 21.41 3.42 23.05
CA ALA A 125 21.53 4.46 22.03
C ALA A 125 22.97 4.64 21.52
N LEU A 126 23.97 4.44 22.38
CA LEU A 126 25.38 4.46 22.00
C LEU A 126 25.73 3.27 21.08
N ASP A 127 25.31 2.06 21.44
CA ASP A 127 25.54 0.87 20.63
C ASP A 127 24.88 1.00 19.23
N ASP A 128 23.64 1.50 19.17
CA ASP A 128 22.94 1.77 17.90
C ASP A 128 23.68 2.83 17.07
N ALA A 129 24.17 3.90 17.69
CA ALA A 129 24.90 4.95 17.01
C ALA A 129 26.25 4.47 16.46
N LEU A 130 26.97 3.60 17.18
CA LEU A 130 28.22 3.01 16.74
C LEU A 130 28.00 2.08 15.53
N ASN A 131 26.98 1.22 15.59
CA ASN A 131 26.62 0.34 14.47
C ASN A 131 26.24 1.14 13.22
N LEU A 132 25.39 2.15 13.36
CA LEU A 132 25.01 3.03 12.25
C LEU A 132 26.22 3.80 11.69
N GLN A 133 27.14 4.26 12.55
CA GLN A 133 28.36 4.93 12.09
C GLN A 133 29.23 4.01 11.24
N GLU A 134 29.37 2.76 11.66
CA GLU A 134 30.14 1.75 10.96
C GLU A 134 29.55 1.46 9.57
N GLU A 135 28.24 1.22 9.48
CA GLU A 135 27.56 0.91 8.22
C GLU A 135 27.55 2.11 7.24
N LEU A 136 27.39 3.33 7.75
CA LEU A 136 27.52 4.55 6.94
C LEU A 136 28.96 4.76 6.44
N ALA A 137 29.96 4.45 7.26
CA ALA A 137 31.38 4.59 6.89
C ALA A 137 31.81 3.55 5.83
N LYS A 138 31.26 2.35 5.89
CA LYS A 138 31.43 1.30 4.86
C LYS A 138 30.70 1.64 3.55
N GLY A 139 29.71 2.54 3.59
CA GLY A 139 28.83 2.84 2.47
C GLY A 139 27.79 1.76 2.19
N ALA A 140 27.55 0.86 3.14
CA ALA A 140 26.48 -0.14 3.08
C ALA A 140 25.11 0.51 3.28
N GLU A 141 25.04 1.52 4.15
CA GLU A 141 23.87 2.33 4.39
C GLU A 141 24.05 3.75 3.85
N ARG A 142 22.94 4.35 3.42
CA ARG A 142 22.77 5.79 3.22
C ARG A 142 21.70 6.31 4.16
N PHE A 143 21.70 7.62 4.35
CA PHE A 143 20.80 8.27 5.29
C PHE A 143 19.88 9.25 4.59
N PHE A 144 18.66 9.34 5.09
CA PHE A 144 17.60 10.12 4.50
C PHE A 144 16.82 10.85 5.59
N GLN A 145 16.27 12.01 5.23
CA GLN A 145 15.16 12.61 5.96
C GLN A 145 13.86 12.15 5.30
N PHE A 146 13.01 11.48 6.07
CA PHE A 146 11.76 10.88 5.64
C PHE A 146 10.57 11.59 6.27
N GLY A 147 9.65 12.09 5.46
CA GLY A 147 8.35 12.62 5.87
C GLY A 147 7.22 11.71 5.43
N LEU A 148 6.27 11.43 6.33
CA LEU A 148 5.07 10.64 6.03
C LEU A 148 3.84 11.39 6.52
N TYR A 149 2.92 11.65 5.58
CA TYR A 149 1.75 12.48 5.77
C TYR A 149 0.51 11.77 5.23
N LEU A 150 -0.62 11.95 5.91
CA LEU A 150 -1.90 11.37 5.53
C LEU A 150 -2.98 12.46 5.60
N THR A 151 -3.73 12.66 4.53
CA THR A 151 -4.90 13.53 4.53
C THR A 151 -6.14 12.67 4.34
N ILE A 152 -7.01 12.70 5.34
CA ILE A 152 -8.29 12.00 5.33
C ILE A 152 -9.40 12.95 4.90
N SER A 153 -10.42 12.42 4.24
CA SER A 153 -11.57 13.20 3.78
C SER A 153 -12.89 12.60 4.27
N ALA A 154 -13.87 13.46 4.56
CA ALA A 154 -15.21 13.05 4.97
C ALA A 154 -16.27 14.10 4.63
N THR A 155 -17.54 13.70 4.61
CA THR A 155 -18.66 14.61 4.31
C THR A 155 -19.17 15.38 5.54
N THR A 156 -18.90 14.88 6.75
CA THR A 156 -19.25 15.55 8.01
C THR A 156 -18.06 15.58 8.97
N LEU A 157 -18.09 16.51 9.92
CA LEU A 157 -17.06 16.63 10.96
C LEU A 157 -17.05 15.44 11.92
N GLU A 158 -18.22 14.86 12.19
CA GLU A 158 -18.36 13.67 13.02
C GLU A 158 -17.64 12.47 12.38
N GLN A 159 -17.91 12.21 11.09
CA GLN A 159 -17.24 11.15 10.33
C GLN A 159 -15.73 11.37 10.25
N LEU A 160 -15.29 12.61 9.98
CA LEU A 160 -13.87 12.96 9.95
C LEU A 160 -13.18 12.63 11.28
N SER A 161 -13.84 12.95 12.39
CA SER A 161 -13.33 12.69 13.75
C SER A 161 -13.26 11.21 14.07
N GLU A 162 -14.25 10.41 13.63
CA GLU A 162 -14.26 8.96 13.76
C GLU A 162 -13.12 8.31 12.96
N ILE A 163 -13.05 8.58 11.65
CA ILE A 163 -12.00 8.08 10.75
C ILE A 163 -10.61 8.48 11.27
N SER A 164 -10.43 9.73 11.71
CA SER A 164 -9.16 10.18 12.30
C SER A 164 -8.76 9.37 13.51
N LYS A 165 -9.69 9.03 14.41
CA LYS A 165 -9.39 8.26 15.62
C LYS A 165 -9.04 6.82 15.28
N GLU A 166 -9.75 6.23 14.33
CA GLU A 166 -9.48 4.86 13.88
C GLU A 166 -8.10 4.77 13.23
N ILE A 167 -7.75 5.68 12.30
CA ILE A 167 -6.41 5.72 11.70
C ILE A 167 -5.34 5.96 12.75
N GLN A 168 -5.53 6.90 13.68
CA GLN A 168 -4.58 7.11 14.77
C GLN A 168 -4.43 5.86 15.67
N SER A 169 -5.51 5.12 15.89
CA SER A 169 -5.50 3.86 16.66
C SER A 169 -4.74 2.76 15.92
N THR A 170 -4.95 2.62 14.61
CA THR A 170 -4.20 1.68 13.75
C THR A 170 -2.72 2.03 13.71
N LEU A 171 -2.37 3.31 13.58
CA LEU A 171 -0.98 3.77 13.64
C LEU A 171 -0.37 3.49 15.02
N ALA A 172 -1.12 3.72 16.10
CA ALA A 172 -0.64 3.46 17.45
C ALA A 172 -0.41 1.97 17.75
N SER A 173 -1.23 1.06 17.18
CA SER A 173 -1.01 -0.38 17.32
C SER A 173 0.28 -0.84 16.64
N LEU A 174 0.70 -0.14 15.58
CA LEU A 174 1.99 -0.28 14.90
C LEU A 174 3.13 0.51 15.59
N LEU A 175 2.88 1.06 16.79
CA LEU A 175 3.82 1.88 17.56
C LEU A 175 4.25 3.18 16.85
N LEU A 176 3.47 3.65 15.88
CA LEU A 176 3.65 4.93 15.22
C LEU A 176 2.91 6.02 15.99
N THR A 177 3.58 7.17 16.13
CA THR A 177 2.96 8.33 16.79
C THR A 177 2.48 9.32 15.73
N ALA A 178 1.19 9.29 15.42
CA ALA A 178 0.55 10.22 14.50
C ALA A 178 0.06 11.49 15.21
N LYS A 179 0.29 12.65 14.61
CA LYS A 179 -0.17 13.95 15.11
C LYS A 179 -0.94 14.70 14.03
N LYS A 180 -1.96 15.45 14.45
CA LYS A 180 -2.67 16.38 13.58
C LYS A 180 -1.77 17.55 13.23
N ALA A 181 -1.84 18.02 11.98
CA ALA A 181 -1.23 19.26 11.53
C ALA A 181 -2.01 20.50 12.06
N THR A 182 -2.35 20.51 13.35
CA THR A 182 -3.16 21.56 13.98
C THR A 182 -2.50 22.93 13.76
N LEU A 183 -3.29 23.93 13.37
CA LEU A 183 -2.84 25.27 12.91
C LEU A 183 -2.05 25.30 11.58
N GLN A 184 -1.83 24.15 10.96
CA GLN A 184 -1.11 24.00 9.68
C GLN A 184 -1.91 23.13 8.69
N MET A 185 -3.24 23.08 8.81
CA MET A 185 -4.11 22.21 8.01
C MET A 185 -4.05 22.52 6.51
N GLU A 186 -3.93 23.79 6.14
CA GLU A 186 -3.75 24.18 4.73
C GLU A 186 -2.42 23.69 4.15
N ASP A 187 -1.33 23.82 4.90
CA ASP A 187 -0.01 23.32 4.50
C ASP A 187 0.02 21.80 4.49
N GLY A 188 -0.64 21.15 5.44
CA GLY A 188 -0.81 19.70 5.49
C GLY A 188 -1.57 19.17 4.27
N PHE A 189 -2.69 19.80 3.93
CA PHE A 189 -3.48 19.44 2.75
C PHE A 189 -2.65 19.55 1.47
N LYS A 190 -1.93 20.68 1.29
CA LYS A 190 -1.03 20.89 0.13
C LYS A 190 0.11 19.87 0.06
N THR A 191 0.61 19.43 1.22
CA THR A 191 1.69 18.45 1.32
C THR A 191 1.29 17.08 0.76
N THR A 192 0.03 16.68 0.91
CA THR A 192 -0.45 15.38 0.37
C THR A 192 -0.97 15.45 -1.05
N GLN A 193 -1.13 16.65 -1.63
CA GLN A 193 -1.50 16.79 -3.03
C GLN A 193 -0.38 16.30 -3.96
N PRO A 194 -0.69 15.83 -5.18
CA PRO A 194 0.30 15.38 -6.17
C PRO A 194 1.08 16.54 -6.83
N LEU A 195 1.48 17.53 -6.02
CA LEU A 195 2.26 18.70 -6.40
C LEU A 195 3.76 18.52 -6.11
N CYS A 196 4.14 17.42 -5.45
CA CYS A 196 5.51 17.14 -5.01
C CYS A 196 6.09 18.30 -4.17
N LEU A 197 5.30 18.77 -3.21
CA LEU A 197 5.59 19.98 -2.44
C LEU A 197 5.36 19.74 -0.95
N ASP A 198 6.42 19.45 -0.23
CA ASP A 198 6.37 19.31 1.23
C ASP A 198 6.33 20.70 1.90
N LYS A 199 5.16 21.10 2.40
CA LYS A 199 4.99 22.35 3.14
C LYS A 199 5.26 22.19 4.63
N LEU A 200 5.08 20.98 5.16
CA LEU A 200 5.24 20.72 6.59
C LEU A 200 6.71 20.54 6.97
N LEU A 201 7.51 19.90 6.13
CA LEU A 201 8.93 19.59 6.36
C LEU A 201 9.19 18.88 7.70
N ILE A 202 8.21 18.09 8.16
CA ILE A 202 8.30 17.31 9.39
C ILE A 202 8.90 15.96 9.03
N THR A 203 10.22 15.88 9.13
CA THR A 203 10.98 14.70 8.73
C THR A 203 11.58 13.96 9.93
N ARG A 204 11.86 12.67 9.72
CA ARG A 204 12.64 11.82 10.62
C ARG A 204 13.81 11.22 9.86
N ASN A 205 14.92 11.08 10.58
CA ASN A 205 16.11 10.44 10.05
C ASN A 205 15.89 8.93 9.92
N MET A 206 16.18 8.39 8.74
CA MET A 206 16.07 6.96 8.41
C MET A 206 17.33 6.52 7.65
N ASP A 207 17.77 5.29 7.89
CA ASP A 207 18.75 4.61 7.03
C ASP A 207 18.07 3.95 5.83
N THR A 208 18.86 3.36 4.93
CA THR A 208 18.34 2.77 3.69
C THR A 208 17.48 1.55 3.99
N THR A 209 17.93 0.71 4.92
CA THR A 209 17.18 -0.48 5.33
C THR A 209 15.83 -0.09 5.90
N SER A 210 15.74 0.83 6.87
CA SER A 210 14.45 1.24 7.45
C SER A 210 13.54 1.88 6.40
N LEU A 211 14.09 2.74 5.54
CA LEU A 211 13.33 3.39 4.48
C LEU A 211 12.77 2.38 3.47
N SER A 212 13.52 1.34 3.12
CA SER A 212 13.07 0.34 2.15
C SER A 212 11.80 -0.40 2.59
N THR A 213 11.59 -0.56 3.90
CA THR A 213 10.38 -1.20 4.45
C THR A 213 9.10 -0.40 4.24
N THR A 214 9.22 0.90 3.93
CA THR A 214 8.08 1.80 3.68
C THR A 214 7.47 1.64 2.29
N PHE A 215 8.14 0.90 1.40
CA PHE A 215 7.66 0.72 0.04
C PHE A 215 6.37 -0.11 0.01
N PRO A 216 5.25 0.44 -0.49
CA PRO A 216 3.91 -0.10 -0.25
C PRO A 216 3.53 -1.33 -1.11
N PHE A 217 4.39 -1.75 -2.04
CA PHE A 217 4.05 -2.79 -3.03
C PHE A 217 4.93 -4.04 -2.88
N THR A 218 4.90 -4.68 -1.72
CA THR A 218 5.66 -5.93 -1.52
C THR A 218 4.89 -7.19 -1.86
N SER A 219 3.60 -7.08 -2.24
CA SER A 219 2.82 -8.23 -2.70
C SER A 219 2.23 -7.98 -4.08
N SER A 220 2.43 -8.94 -4.99
CA SER A 220 1.74 -8.97 -6.28
C SER A 220 0.30 -9.39 -6.02
N GLU A 221 -0.64 -8.46 -6.11
CA GLU A 221 -2.07 -8.81 -6.09
C GLU A 221 -2.43 -9.50 -7.40
N LEU A 222 -2.77 -10.79 -7.33
CA LEU A 222 -3.36 -11.52 -8.45
C LEU A 222 -4.89 -11.43 -8.32
N THR A 223 -5.40 -10.20 -8.40
CA THR A 223 -6.82 -9.89 -8.29
C THR A 223 -7.24 -9.06 -9.49
N ALA A 224 -8.14 -9.61 -10.29
CA ALA A 224 -8.78 -9.00 -11.43
C ALA A 224 -10.28 -8.84 -11.14
N ASN A 225 -10.93 -7.93 -11.87
CA ASN A 225 -12.37 -7.70 -11.76
C ASN A 225 -13.22 -8.81 -12.40
N GLU A 226 -12.57 -9.79 -13.05
CA GLU A 226 -13.22 -10.85 -13.83
C GLU A 226 -12.60 -12.20 -13.51
N GLY A 227 -13.41 -13.26 -13.61
CA GLY A 227 -13.02 -14.65 -13.37
C GLY A 227 -13.58 -15.23 -12.08
N ILE A 228 -12.92 -16.27 -11.57
CA ILE A 228 -13.39 -17.03 -10.40
C ILE A 228 -12.52 -16.74 -9.18
N LEU A 229 -13.12 -16.83 -7.99
CA LEU A 229 -12.38 -16.81 -6.73
C LEU A 229 -11.57 -18.10 -6.61
N TYR A 230 -10.26 -17.99 -6.38
CA TYR A 230 -9.37 -19.12 -6.09
C TYR A 230 -9.12 -19.28 -4.59
N GLY A 231 -8.97 -18.16 -3.87
CA GLY A 231 -8.69 -18.19 -2.44
C GLY A 231 -8.37 -16.82 -1.87
N LEU A 232 -7.64 -16.82 -0.76
CA LEU A 232 -7.14 -15.61 -0.10
C LEU A 232 -5.62 -15.59 -0.20
N ASN A 233 -5.06 -14.40 -0.39
CA ASN A 233 -3.63 -14.18 -0.25
C ASN A 233 -3.26 -14.22 1.24
N GLU A 234 -2.32 -15.09 1.63
CA GLU A 234 -1.93 -15.26 3.04
C GLU A 234 -1.21 -14.04 3.62
N HIS A 235 -0.70 -13.13 2.79
CA HIS A 235 0.07 -11.97 3.23
C HIS A 235 -0.80 -10.75 3.56
N ASN A 236 -1.86 -10.51 2.80
CA ASN A 236 -2.70 -9.32 2.94
C ASN A 236 -4.21 -9.66 3.01
N GLU A 237 -4.57 -10.94 3.11
CA GLU A 237 -5.95 -11.43 3.18
C GLU A 237 -6.85 -11.02 2.00
N SER A 238 -6.27 -10.48 0.93
CA SER A 238 -7.00 -10.08 -0.28
C SER A 238 -7.53 -11.30 -1.05
N LEU A 239 -8.63 -11.09 -1.80
CA LEU A 239 -9.22 -12.14 -2.63
C LEU A 239 -8.36 -12.40 -3.87
N ILE A 240 -8.02 -13.65 -4.15
CA ILE A 240 -7.38 -14.05 -5.41
C ILE A 240 -8.48 -14.37 -6.41
N ILE A 241 -8.76 -13.45 -7.33
CA ILE A 241 -9.79 -13.58 -8.37
C ILE A 241 -9.14 -13.32 -9.71
N PHE A 242 -9.22 -14.24 -10.66
CA PHE A 242 -8.84 -13.96 -12.04
C PHE A 242 -9.45 -14.95 -13.01
N ASP A 243 -9.52 -14.58 -14.29
CA ASP A 243 -9.93 -15.47 -15.37
C ASP A 243 -8.71 -16.14 -16.01
N ARG A 244 -8.52 -17.44 -15.75
CA ARG A 244 -7.44 -18.23 -16.35
C ARG A 244 -7.48 -18.24 -17.88
N PHE A 245 -8.66 -18.11 -18.49
CA PHE A 245 -8.81 -18.11 -19.95
C PHE A 245 -8.37 -16.80 -20.61
N SER A 246 -8.16 -15.74 -19.83
CA SER A 246 -7.59 -14.48 -20.31
C SER A 246 -6.06 -14.53 -20.50
N LEU A 247 -5.39 -15.56 -19.97
CA LEU A 247 -3.95 -15.73 -20.09
C LEU A 247 -3.56 -16.24 -21.48
N GLU A 248 -2.30 -16.03 -21.86
CA GLU A 248 -1.73 -16.58 -23.11
C GLU A 248 -1.87 -18.11 -23.18
N ASN A 249 -1.84 -18.77 -22.02
CA ASN A 249 -2.10 -20.18 -21.87
C ASN A 249 -3.02 -20.46 -20.68
N ALA A 250 -4.13 -21.13 -20.93
CA ALA A 250 -5.16 -21.45 -19.94
C ALA A 250 -4.93 -22.78 -19.20
N ASN A 251 -3.80 -23.46 -19.42
CA ASN A 251 -3.50 -24.74 -18.77
C ASN A 251 -3.15 -24.53 -17.28
N GLU A 252 -3.61 -25.45 -16.43
CA GLU A 252 -3.32 -25.46 -15.01
C GLU A 252 -2.72 -26.80 -14.57
N VAL A 253 -1.80 -26.75 -13.60
CA VAL A 253 -1.22 -27.93 -12.96
C VAL A 253 -1.39 -27.80 -11.44
N VAL A 254 -2.23 -28.66 -10.86
CA VAL A 254 -2.45 -28.70 -9.41
C VAL A 254 -1.63 -29.83 -8.78
N LEU A 255 -0.65 -29.47 -7.95
CA LEU A 255 0.22 -30.41 -7.25
C LEU A 255 -0.03 -30.36 -5.74
N GLY A 256 -0.15 -31.53 -5.10
CA GLY A 256 -0.33 -31.61 -3.66
C GLY A 256 -0.20 -33.03 -3.11
N LYS A 257 0.24 -33.14 -1.85
CA LYS A 257 0.25 -34.42 -1.12
C LYS A 257 -1.18 -34.94 -0.89
N ALA A 258 -1.32 -36.23 -0.64
CA ALA A 258 -2.60 -36.80 -0.19
C ALA A 258 -3.10 -36.05 1.07
N GLY A 259 -4.38 -35.68 1.08
CA GLY A 259 -4.99 -34.85 2.12
C GLY A 259 -4.63 -33.35 2.08
N GLY A 260 -3.88 -32.88 1.08
CA GLY A 260 -3.49 -31.47 0.94
C GLY A 260 -4.54 -30.54 0.32
N GLY A 261 -5.78 -31.01 0.12
CA GLY A 261 -6.86 -30.19 -0.45
C GLY A 261 -6.93 -30.15 -1.98
N LYS A 262 -6.11 -30.94 -2.71
CA LYS A 262 -6.12 -31.02 -4.19
C LYS A 262 -7.52 -31.20 -4.78
N SER A 263 -8.20 -32.27 -4.38
CA SER A 263 -9.53 -32.60 -4.92
C SER A 263 -10.58 -31.56 -4.50
N TYR A 264 -10.42 -30.94 -3.34
CA TYR A 264 -11.33 -29.86 -2.91
C TYR A 264 -11.19 -28.62 -3.79
N LEU A 265 -9.95 -28.19 -4.07
CA LEU A 265 -9.65 -27.07 -4.95
C LEU A 265 -10.23 -27.29 -6.36
N VAL A 266 -9.93 -28.44 -6.97
CA VAL A 266 -10.40 -28.78 -8.33
C VAL A 266 -11.93 -28.84 -8.41
N LYS A 267 -12.61 -29.41 -7.40
CA LYS A 267 -14.08 -29.43 -7.36
C LYS A 267 -14.69 -28.03 -7.28
N LEU A 268 -14.11 -27.15 -6.45
CA LEU A 268 -14.55 -25.76 -6.36
C LEU A 268 -14.34 -25.01 -7.68
N GLU A 269 -13.18 -25.18 -8.29
CA GLU A 269 -12.85 -24.56 -9.56
C GLU A 269 -13.80 -25.02 -10.68
N ALA A 270 -14.06 -26.33 -10.77
CA ALA A 270 -15.00 -26.92 -11.72
C ALA A 270 -16.41 -26.35 -11.56
N LEU A 271 -16.92 -26.27 -10.31
CA LEU A 271 -18.21 -25.68 -10.02
C LEU A 271 -18.30 -24.21 -10.42
N ARG A 272 -17.28 -23.42 -10.05
CA ARG A 272 -17.24 -22.00 -10.40
C ARG A 272 -17.17 -21.81 -11.91
N SER A 273 -16.36 -22.62 -12.60
CA SER A 273 -16.26 -22.58 -14.06
C SER A 273 -17.60 -22.92 -14.74
N LEU A 274 -18.33 -23.94 -14.24
CA LEU A 274 -19.68 -24.28 -14.72
C LEU A 274 -20.66 -23.11 -14.55
N MET A 275 -20.59 -22.38 -13.43
CA MET A 275 -21.44 -21.20 -13.19
C MET A 275 -21.18 -20.06 -14.19
N PHE A 276 -19.96 -19.98 -14.73
CA PHE A 276 -19.58 -19.04 -15.79
C PHE A 276 -19.82 -19.60 -17.20
N GLY A 277 -20.48 -20.75 -17.33
CA GLY A 277 -20.87 -21.35 -18.60
C GLY A 277 -19.81 -22.22 -19.27
N ALA A 278 -18.71 -22.54 -18.57
CA ALA A 278 -17.72 -23.48 -19.10
C ALA A 278 -18.26 -24.91 -19.07
N SER A 279 -17.89 -25.72 -20.08
CA SER A 279 -18.10 -27.17 -20.04
C SER A 279 -16.92 -27.83 -19.34
N VAL A 280 -17.20 -28.76 -18.43
CA VAL A 280 -16.18 -29.45 -17.63
C VAL A 280 -16.23 -30.95 -17.87
N ILE A 281 -15.10 -31.53 -18.24
CA ILE A 281 -14.91 -32.98 -18.38
C ILE A 281 -13.84 -33.40 -17.38
N ILE A 282 -14.13 -34.41 -16.56
CA ILE A 282 -13.23 -34.91 -15.53
C ILE A 282 -12.95 -36.38 -15.80
N ILE A 283 -11.67 -36.73 -15.87
CA ILE A 283 -11.22 -38.13 -15.85
C ILE A 283 -10.92 -38.49 -14.41
N ASP A 284 -11.78 -39.35 -13.84
CA ASP A 284 -11.79 -39.65 -12.41
C ASP A 284 -11.40 -41.10 -12.12
N PRO A 285 -10.10 -41.41 -11.94
CA PRO A 285 -9.66 -42.76 -11.62
C PRO A 285 -9.92 -43.16 -10.16
N GLU A 286 -10.26 -42.22 -9.28
CA GLU A 286 -10.44 -42.46 -7.83
C GLU A 286 -11.92 -42.43 -7.39
N GLU A 287 -12.85 -42.27 -8.34
CA GLU A 287 -14.31 -42.19 -8.11
C GLU A 287 -14.71 -41.10 -7.08
N GLU A 288 -13.98 -39.98 -7.04
CA GLU A 288 -14.22 -38.89 -6.10
C GLU A 288 -15.26 -37.86 -6.58
N TYR A 289 -15.60 -37.83 -7.88
CA TYR A 289 -16.37 -36.75 -8.52
C TYR A 289 -17.82 -37.13 -8.85
N GLN A 290 -18.23 -38.39 -8.66
CA GLN A 290 -19.60 -38.83 -8.97
C GLN A 290 -20.66 -37.98 -8.26
N ALA A 291 -20.54 -37.80 -6.94
CA ALA A 291 -21.50 -37.00 -6.17
C ALA A 291 -21.57 -35.53 -6.64
N LEU A 292 -20.44 -34.98 -7.13
CA LEU A 292 -20.41 -33.65 -7.70
C LEU A 292 -21.16 -33.61 -9.04
N CYS A 293 -20.88 -34.58 -9.91
CA CYS A 293 -21.54 -34.72 -11.21
C CYS A 293 -23.06 -34.79 -11.06
N ASP A 294 -23.55 -35.65 -10.16
CA ASP A 294 -24.98 -35.80 -9.87
C ASP A 294 -25.60 -34.48 -9.37
N SER A 295 -24.87 -33.74 -8.52
CA SER A 295 -25.38 -32.49 -7.92
C SER A 295 -25.57 -31.36 -8.93
N VAL A 296 -24.80 -31.36 -10.03
CA VAL A 296 -24.92 -30.37 -11.11
C VAL A 296 -25.73 -30.88 -12.29
N GLY A 297 -26.30 -32.09 -12.20
CA GLY A 297 -27.06 -32.73 -13.28
C GLY A 297 -26.19 -33.11 -14.49
N GLY A 298 -24.91 -33.41 -14.27
CA GLY A 298 -23.99 -33.89 -15.30
C GLY A 298 -24.10 -35.40 -15.55
N ASP A 299 -23.49 -35.87 -16.63
CA ASP A 299 -23.45 -37.29 -17.00
C ASP A 299 -22.19 -37.98 -16.44
N TYR A 300 -22.39 -38.93 -15.53
CA TYR A 300 -21.30 -39.77 -15.03
C TYR A 300 -21.19 -41.06 -15.83
N VAL A 301 -20.08 -41.21 -16.56
CA VAL A 301 -19.80 -42.42 -17.35
C VAL A 301 -18.80 -43.31 -16.63
N SER A 302 -19.25 -44.46 -16.16
CA SER A 302 -18.38 -45.48 -15.55
C SER A 302 -17.84 -46.43 -16.60
N PHE A 303 -16.52 -46.58 -16.65
CA PHE A 303 -15.84 -47.59 -17.45
C PHE A 303 -15.44 -48.78 -16.57
N SER A 304 -16.33 -49.77 -16.49
CA SER A 304 -16.04 -51.04 -15.82
C SER A 304 -16.24 -52.21 -16.78
N PHE A 305 -15.63 -53.36 -16.47
CA PHE A 305 -15.77 -54.57 -17.30
C PHE A 305 -17.23 -55.03 -17.47
N SER A 306 -18.11 -54.65 -16.54
CA SER A 306 -19.54 -54.94 -16.57
C SER A 306 -20.40 -53.75 -16.99
N SER A 307 -19.81 -52.60 -17.33
CA SER A 307 -20.57 -51.44 -17.78
C SER A 307 -21.07 -51.63 -19.21
N ASP A 308 -22.28 -51.15 -19.49
CA ASP A 308 -22.82 -51.15 -20.85
C ASP A 308 -22.13 -50.09 -21.74
N THR A 309 -21.31 -49.21 -21.16
CA THR A 309 -20.67 -48.09 -21.86
C THR A 309 -19.24 -48.43 -22.27
N HIS A 310 -18.92 -48.26 -23.55
CA HIS A 310 -17.62 -48.64 -24.12
C HIS A 310 -17.08 -47.48 -24.99
N ILE A 311 -15.80 -47.15 -24.87
CA ILE A 311 -15.11 -46.25 -25.81
C ILE A 311 -14.51 -47.10 -26.93
N ASN A 312 -14.84 -46.76 -28.18
CA ASN A 312 -14.17 -47.33 -29.34
C ASN A 312 -13.01 -46.40 -29.78
N PRO A 313 -11.74 -46.77 -29.55
CA PRO A 313 -10.60 -45.94 -29.99
C PRO A 313 -10.42 -45.91 -31.51
N PHE A 314 -11.11 -46.77 -32.26
CA PHE A 314 -11.13 -46.76 -33.73
C PHE A 314 -12.30 -45.94 -34.30
N ASP A 315 -13.15 -45.37 -33.45
CA ASP A 315 -14.19 -44.44 -33.86
C ASP A 315 -13.58 -43.05 -34.05
N LEU A 316 -12.98 -42.85 -35.22
CA LEU A 316 -12.33 -41.61 -35.59
C LEU A 316 -13.40 -40.55 -35.89
N ALA A 317 -13.52 -39.56 -35.01
CA ALA A 317 -14.35 -38.40 -35.25
C ALA A 317 -13.84 -37.65 -36.50
N GLY A 318 -14.60 -37.73 -37.61
CA GLY A 318 -14.35 -36.92 -38.81
C GLY A 318 -14.19 -37.63 -40.16
N THR A 319 -14.62 -38.89 -40.33
CA THR A 319 -14.95 -39.36 -41.69
C THR A 319 -16.38 -38.93 -42.00
N ASN A 320 -16.54 -37.69 -42.48
CA ASN A 320 -17.76 -37.35 -43.19
C ASN A 320 -17.86 -38.29 -44.39
N ASP A 321 -18.94 -39.08 -44.46
CA ASP A 321 -19.32 -39.86 -45.64
C ASP A 321 -19.69 -38.91 -46.80
N ASP A 322 -18.71 -38.19 -47.34
CA ASP A 322 -18.83 -37.50 -48.62
C ASP A 322 -18.19 -38.39 -49.70
N PRO A 323 -18.97 -39.09 -50.55
CA PRO A 323 -18.47 -40.12 -51.47
C PRO A 323 -17.62 -39.57 -52.63
N GLN A 324 -17.08 -38.35 -52.55
CA GLN A 324 -16.29 -37.72 -53.61
C GLN A 324 -14.81 -37.47 -53.29
N GLU A 325 -14.33 -37.70 -52.07
CA GLU A 325 -12.92 -37.42 -51.69
C GLU A 325 -12.07 -38.67 -51.37
N ASN A 326 -12.40 -39.84 -51.93
CA ASN A 326 -11.64 -41.08 -51.69
C ASN A 326 -10.57 -41.43 -52.74
N ASP A 327 -9.98 -40.44 -53.44
CA ASP A 327 -8.99 -40.72 -54.50
C ASP A 327 -7.59 -40.14 -54.28
N LEU A 328 -7.31 -39.42 -53.19
CA LEU A 328 -5.99 -38.83 -52.99
C LEU A 328 -5.52 -38.85 -51.54
N GLN A 329 -5.13 -40.02 -51.02
CA GLN A 329 -4.13 -40.12 -49.96
C GLN A 329 -3.58 -41.54 -49.76
N TYR A 330 -2.97 -42.10 -50.80
CA TYR A 330 -1.90 -43.09 -50.63
C TYR A 330 -0.78 -42.82 -51.63
N LYS A 331 0.25 -42.11 -51.16
CA LYS A 331 1.63 -42.20 -51.62
C LYS A 331 2.57 -42.07 -50.43
#